data_AF-A0A7C4QB73-F1
#
_entry.id   AF-A0A7C4QB73-F1
#
_cell.length_a   1.000
_cell.length_b   1.000
_cell.length_c   1.000
_cell.angle_alpha   90.00
_cell.angle_beta   90.00
_cell.angle_gamma   90.00
#
_symmetry.space_group_name_H-M   'P 1'
#
loop_
_entity.id
_entity.type
_entity.pdbx_description
1 polymer ?
#
loop_
_entity_poly.entity_id
_entity_poly.type
_entity_poly.pdbx_seq_one_letter_code
_entity_poly.pdbx_strand_id
1 'polypeptide(L)' 'MNTYKKIKCEQCSNVFVWSVEEQELYAKRGLIEPKYCPICRGIIEARLKDKAREKYESNLVAQGI' A
#
# COMPACT_ATOMS: atom_id res chain seq x y z
N MET A 1 -13.35 -23.94 -2.45
CA MET A 1 -13.01 -23.17 -3.67
C MET A 1 -12.63 -21.76 -3.22
N ASN A 2 -11.35 -21.40 -3.25
CA ASN A 2 -10.96 -20.00 -3.13
C ASN A 2 -11.29 -19.31 -4.46
N THR A 3 -12.08 -18.24 -4.41
CA THR A 3 -12.55 -17.53 -5.62
C THR A 3 -11.93 -16.14 -5.68
N TYR A 4 -11.73 -15.63 -6.90
CA TYR A 4 -11.27 -14.27 -7.11
C TYR A 4 -12.27 -13.28 -6.52
N LYS A 5 -11.77 -12.29 -5.75
CA LYS A 5 -12.62 -11.22 -5.22
C LYS A 5 -12.44 -9.96 -6.05
N LYS A 6 -13.53 -9.26 -6.36
CA LYS A 6 -13.48 -7.93 -6.98
C LYS A 6 -13.70 -6.87 -5.90
N ILE A 7 -12.77 -5.93 -5.77
CA ILE A 7 -12.79 -4.88 -4.74
C ILE A 7 -12.81 -3.52 -5.43
N LYS A 8 -13.64 -2.60 -4.94
CA LYS A 8 -13.63 -1.20 -5.39
C LYS A 8 -12.56 -0.43 -4.60
N CYS A 9 -11.63 0.19 -5.31
CA CYS A 9 -10.59 1.03 -4.70
C CYS A 9 -11.20 2.27 -4.06
N GLU A 10 -10.89 2.52 -2.78
CA GLU A 10 -11.39 3.71 -2.05
C GLU A 10 -10.80 5.03 -2.59
N GLN A 11 -9.65 5.00 -3.28
CA GLN A 11 -8.98 6.21 -3.76
C GLN A 11 -9.34 6.62 -5.19
N CYS A 12 -9.37 5.66 -6.13
CA CYS A 12 -9.64 5.96 -7.55
C CYS A 12 -10.97 5.39 -8.06
N SER A 13 -11.76 4.75 -7.20
CA SER A 13 -13.04 4.10 -7.54
C SER A 13 -12.99 2.97 -8.57
N ASN A 14 -11.81 2.63 -9.11
CA ASN A 14 -11.64 1.49 -10.01
C ASN A 14 -11.84 0.17 -9.27
N VAL A 15 -12.44 -0.80 -9.97
CA VAL A 15 -12.55 -2.18 -9.47
C VAL A 15 -11.29 -2.94 -9.86
N PHE A 16 -10.68 -3.63 -8.90
CA PHE A 16 -9.53 -4.50 -9.13
C PHE A 16 -9.81 -5.92 -8.62
N VAL A 17 -9.08 -6.88 -9.17
CA VAL A 17 -9.15 -8.28 -8.76
C VAL A 17 -8.15 -8.52 -7.64
N TRP A 18 -8.62 -9.08 -6.52
CA TRP A 18 -7.81 -9.61 -5.45
C TRP A 18 -7.73 -11.13 -5.64
N SER A 19 -6.57 -11.58 -6.13
CA SER A 19 -6.38 -12.97 -6.55
C SER A 19 -6.37 -13.93 -5.37
N VAL A 20 -6.56 -15.23 -5.64
CA VAL A 20 -6.49 -16.25 -4.60
C VAL A 20 -5.11 -16.31 -3.97
N GLU A 21 -4.07 -16.16 -4.79
CA GLU A 21 -2.67 -16.14 -4.36
C GLU A 21 -2.39 -14.92 -3.47
N GLU A 22 -2.95 -13.74 -3.81
CA GLU A 22 -2.85 -12.55 -2.97
C GLU A 22 -3.61 -12.72 -1.64
N GLN A 23 -4.78 -13.36 -1.66
CA GLN A 23 -5.56 -13.65 -0.45
C GLN A 23 -4.79 -14.58 0.49
N GLU A 24 -4.19 -15.65 -0.03
CA GLU A 24 -3.37 -16.59 0.75
C GLU A 24 -2.10 -15.93 1.27
N LEU A 25 -1.44 -15.10 0.47
CA LEU A 25 -0.26 -14.35 0.88
C LEU A 25 -0.60 -13.38 2.02
N TYR A 26 -1.74 -12.70 1.94
CA TYR A 26 -2.21 -11.77 2.96
C TYR A 26 -2.54 -12.51 4.25
N ALA A 27 -3.28 -13.62 4.17
CA ALA A 27 -3.59 -14.47 5.31
C ALA A 27 -2.33 -15.00 6.01
N LYS A 28 -1.34 -15.51 5.25
CA LYS A 28 -0.06 -15.99 5.78
C LYS A 28 0.74 -14.91 6.51
N ARG A 29 0.58 -13.65 6.11
CA ARG A 29 1.25 -12.49 6.71
C ARG A 29 0.43 -11.80 7.81
N GLY A 30 -0.77 -12.30 8.13
CA GLY A 30 -1.68 -11.63 9.06
C GLY A 30 -2.17 -10.27 8.56
N LEU A 31 -2.17 -10.07 7.24
CA LEU A 31 -2.63 -8.83 6.60
C LEU A 31 -4.12 -8.89 6.32
N ILE A 32 -4.75 -7.72 6.38
CA ILE A 32 -6.16 -7.55 6.05
C ILE A 32 -6.38 -7.32 4.56
N GLU A 33 -7.62 -7.50 4.12
CA GLU A 33 -8.07 -7.19 2.77
C GLU A 33 -7.68 -5.77 2.33
N PRO A 34 -7.17 -5.60 1.09
CA PRO A 34 -6.72 -4.28 0.65
C PRO A 34 -7.87 -3.35 0.30
N LYS A 35 -7.78 -2.11 0.79
CA LYS A 35 -8.72 -1.02 0.48
C LYS A 35 -8.43 -0.30 -0.84
N TYR A 36 -7.20 -0.40 -1.31
CA TYR A 36 -6.70 0.31 -2.48
C TYR A 36 -6.18 -0.67 -3.53
N CYS A 37 -6.35 -0.32 -4.80
CA CYS A 37 -5.80 -1.11 -5.90
C CYS A 37 -4.26 -1.09 -5.88
N PRO A 38 -3.59 -2.03 -6.58
CA PRO A 38 -2.12 -2.12 -6.61
C PRO A 38 -1.43 -0.79 -6.95
N ILE A 39 -1.99 -0.04 -7.90
CA ILE A 39 -1.45 1.26 -8.34
C ILE A 39 -1.55 2.28 -7.20
N CYS A 40 -2.72 2.44 -6.57
CA CYS A 40 -2.90 3.40 -5.49
C CYS A 40 -2.09 3.05 -4.25
N ARG A 41 -1.95 1.75 -3.91
CA ARG A 41 -1.03 1.30 -2.85
C ARG A 41 0.40 1.73 -3.14
N GLY A 42 0.91 1.48 -4.36
CA GLY A 42 2.26 1.89 -4.77
C GLY A 42 2.48 3.40 -4.68
N ILE A 43 1.50 4.21 -5.07
CA ILE A 43 1.57 5.68 -4.95
C ILE A 43 1.61 6.11 -3.48
N ILE A 44 0.78 5.50 -2.62
CA ILE A 44 0.77 5.80 -1.18
C ILE A 44 2.13 5.44 -0.56
N GLU A 45 2.65 4.24 -0.86
CA GLU A 45 3.95 3.78 -0.38
C GLU A 45 5.09 4.69 -0.83
N ALA A 46 5.11 5.11 -2.10
CA ALA A 46 6.10 6.04 -2.63
C ALA A 46 6.05 7.39 -1.89
N ARG A 47 4.86 7.96 -1.71
CA ARG A 47 4.67 9.22 -0.97
C ARG A 47 5.10 9.12 0.49
N LEU A 48 4.86 7.99 1.14
CA LEU A 48 5.30 7.76 2.52
C LEU A 48 6.83 7.70 2.61
N LYS A 49 7.49 7.05 1.64
CA LYS A 49 8.95 7.00 1.56
C LYS A 49 9.55 8.39 1.32
N ASP A 50 8.99 9.17 0.41
CA ASP A 50 9.45 10.54 0.15
C ASP A 50 9.32 11.43 1.39
N LYS A 51 8.19 11.36 2.10
CA LYS A 51 7.99 12.08 3.37
C LYS A 51 8.97 11.64 4.46
N ALA A 52 9.26 10.35 4.56
CA ALA A 52 10.24 9.83 5.52
C ALA A 52 11.65 10.36 5.21
N ARG A 53 12.00 10.43 3.93
CA ARG A 53 13.27 11.01 3.46
C ARG A 53 13.36 12.50 3.80
N GLU A 54 12.35 13.27 3.43
CA GLU A 54 12.28 14.71 3.72
C GLU A 54 12.43 14.99 5.21
N LYS A 55 11.75 14.21 6.06
CA LYS A 55 11.87 14.32 7.52
C LYS A 55 13.30 14.02 7.99
N TYR A 56 13.93 12.98 7.46
CA TYR A 56 15.31 12.63 7.81
C TYR A 56 16.28 13.76 7.42
N GLU A 57 16.19 14.27 6.19
CA GLU A 57 17.00 15.39 5.70
C GLU A 57 16.79 16.65 6.54
N SER A 58 15.53 17.00 6.83
CA SER A 58 15.22 18.14 7.70
C SER A 58 15.78 17.98 9.11
N ASN A 59 15.79 16.77 9.65
CA ASN A 59 16.35 16.50 10.98
C ASN A 59 17.89 16.61 10.98
N LEU A 60 18.57 16.16 9.93
CA LEU A 60 20.02 16.32 9.80
C LEU A 60 20.41 17.80 9.79
N VAL A 61 19.74 18.59 8.95
CA VAL A 61 19.94 20.04 8.89
C VAL A 61 19.67 20.69 10.26
N ALA A 62 18.60 20.29 10.95
CA ALA A 62 18.28 20.81 12.28
C ALA A 62 19.30 20.42 13.36
N GLN A 63 20.02 19.29 13.17
CA GLN A 63 21.10 18.84 14.06
C GLN A 63 22.46 19.46 13.72
N GLY A 64 22.54 20.28 12.67
CA GLY A 64 23.79 20.91 12.23
C GLY A 64 24.80 19.92 11.66
N ILE A 65 24.34 18.77 11.16
CA ILE A 65 25.14 17.72 10.50
C ILE A 65 25.03 17.86 8.99
#